data_AF-A0A0J1EQ05-F1
#
_entry.id   AF-A0A0J1EQ05-F1
#
_cell.length_a   1.000
_cell.length_b   1.000
_cell.length_c   1.000
_cell.angle_alpha   90.00
_cell.angle_beta   90.00
_cell.angle_gamma   90.00
#
_symmetry.space_group_name_H-M   'P 1'
#
loop_
_entity.id
_entity.type
_entity.pdbx_description
1 polymer ?
#
loop_
_entity_poly.entity_id
_entity_poly.type
_entity_poly.pdbx_seq_one_letter_code
_entity_poly.pdbx_strand_id
1 'polypeptide(L)'
;MVWNNGDDPLAIVKPVGRRPFTAALSEDEGVTWKHIRNIGTDPQGWYCYTAIEFIDDHVLLAHCEYPGLNSLQITRFPIRWLYQSSEVDNVIPVTPNESQ
;
A
#
# COMPACT_ATOMS: atom_id res chain seq x y z
N MET A 1 6.60 -7.16 -1.32
CA MET A 1 6.36 -6.56 -2.66
C MET A 1 5.90 -5.13 -2.47
N VAL A 2 6.21 -4.26 -3.42
CA VAL A 2 5.63 -2.91 -3.51
C VAL A 2 5.09 -2.74 -4.94
N TRP A 3 3.82 -2.37 -5.07
CA TRP A 3 3.14 -2.28 -6.37
C TRP A 3 1.95 -1.33 -6.33
N ASN A 4 1.32 -1.13 -7.49
CA ASN A 4 0.05 -0.43 -7.57
C ASN A 4 -1.11 -1.43 -7.52
N ASN A 5 -1.80 -1.52 -6.37
CA ASN A 5 -2.70 -2.63 -6.09
C ASN A 5 -4.01 -2.64 -6.90
N GLY A 6 -4.36 -1.53 -7.56
CA GLY A 6 -5.53 -1.46 -8.44
C GLY A 6 -6.88 -1.58 -7.72
N ASP A 7 -6.88 -1.67 -6.39
CA ASP A 7 -8.04 -1.69 -5.50
C ASP A 7 -8.57 -0.28 -5.18
N ASP A 8 -7.99 0.74 -5.82
CA ASP A 8 -8.37 2.14 -5.63
C ASP A 8 -9.67 2.47 -6.40
N PRO A 9 -10.77 2.84 -5.71
CA PRO A 9 -12.04 3.13 -6.36
C PRO A 9 -11.95 4.24 -7.41
N LEU A 10 -11.05 5.21 -7.22
CA LEU A 10 -10.87 6.29 -8.19
C LEU A 10 -10.12 5.80 -9.45
N ALA A 11 -9.21 4.84 -9.31
CA ALA A 11 -8.52 4.23 -10.44
C ALA A 11 -9.49 3.37 -11.28
N ILE A 12 -10.50 2.75 -10.65
CA ILE A 12 -11.55 1.99 -11.34
C ILE A 12 -12.40 2.92 -12.23
N VAL A 13 -12.78 4.10 -11.72
CA VAL A 13 -13.61 5.06 -12.47
C VAL A 13 -12.81 5.73 -13.60
N LYS A 14 -11.54 6.06 -13.34
CA LYS A 14 -10.66 6.67 -14.32
C LYS A 14 -9.22 6.19 -14.08
N PRO A 15 -8.67 5.30 -14.94
CA PRO A 15 -7.34 4.74 -14.76
C PRO A 15 -6.27 5.76 -15.17
N VAL A 16 -6.15 6.83 -14.39
CA VAL A 16 -5.10 7.83 -14.50
C VAL A 16 -4.22 7.71 -13.27
N GLY A 17 -2.91 7.65 -13.49
CA GLY A 17 -1.94 7.48 -12.42
C GLY A 17 -1.44 6.07 -12.24
N ARG A 18 -0.58 5.92 -11.23
CA ARG A 18 -0.06 4.63 -10.76
C ARG A 18 -0.27 4.60 -9.26
N ARG A 19 -1.49 4.22 -8.85
CA ARG A 19 -2.03 4.30 -7.49
C ARG A 19 -3.01 3.14 -7.19
N PRO A 20 -3.23 2.77 -5.92
CA PRO A 20 -2.49 3.27 -4.76
C PRO A 20 -1.05 2.74 -4.81
N PHE A 21 -0.16 3.22 -3.95
CA PHE A 21 1.17 2.68 -3.80
C PHE A 21 1.19 1.79 -2.57
N THR A 22 1.31 0.49 -2.77
CA THR A 22 0.95 -0.52 -1.78
C THR A 22 2.14 -1.42 -1.48
N ALA A 23 2.37 -1.72 -0.21
CA ALA A 23 3.32 -2.71 0.26
C ALA A 23 2.62 -3.93 0.85
N ALA A 24 3.27 -5.09 0.74
CA ALA A 24 2.87 -6.31 1.44
C ALA A 24 4.09 -7.19 1.72
N LEU A 25 3.95 -8.06 2.71
CA LEU A 25 4.96 -9.04 3.12
C LEU A 25 4.60 -10.42 2.58
N SER A 26 5.63 -11.17 2.21
CA SER A 26 5.52 -12.60 1.92
C SER A 26 6.48 -13.35 2.83
N GLU A 27 6.03 -14.48 3.34
CA GLU A 27 6.80 -15.39 4.21
C GLU A 27 7.12 -16.71 3.48
N ASP A 28 6.74 -16.80 2.20
CA ASP A 28 6.73 -18.02 1.39
C ASP A 28 7.28 -17.74 -0.02
N GLU A 29 8.39 -17.01 -0.10
CA GLU A 29 9.12 -16.73 -1.34
C GLU A 29 8.25 -16.09 -2.45
N GLY A 30 7.30 -15.24 -2.05
CA GLY A 30 6.43 -14.49 -2.95
C GLY A 30 5.19 -15.25 -3.43
N VAL A 31 4.87 -16.41 -2.84
CA VAL A 31 3.66 -17.19 -3.19
C VAL A 31 2.40 -16.53 -2.65
N THR A 32 2.40 -16.09 -1.39
CA THR A 32 1.30 -15.34 -0.78
C THR A 32 1.76 -13.99 -0.25
N TRP A 33 0.84 -13.03 -0.27
CA TRP A 33 1.06 -11.66 0.20
C TRP A 33 0.08 -11.34 1.33
N LYS A 34 0.61 -10.98 2.49
CA LYS A 34 -0.13 -10.59 3.70
C LYS A 34 0.26 -9.19 4.12
N HIS A 35 -0.42 -8.63 5.13
CA HIS A 35 -0.09 -7.32 5.69
C HIS A 35 -0.08 -6.21 4.62
N ILE A 36 -1.11 -6.21 3.78
CA ILE A 36 -1.27 -5.28 2.66
C ILE A 36 -1.54 -3.88 3.22
N ARG A 37 -0.72 -2.90 2.86
CA ARG A 37 -0.85 -1.52 3.37
C ARG A 37 -0.46 -0.49 2.32
N ASN A 38 -1.24 0.57 2.23
CA ASN A 38 -0.96 1.68 1.32
C ASN A 38 0.09 2.63 1.92
N ILE A 39 1.19 2.83 1.19
CA ILE A 39 2.26 3.80 1.45
C ILE A 39 1.88 5.18 0.86
N GLY A 40 1.16 5.19 -0.27
CA GLY A 40 0.72 6.42 -0.94
C GLY A 40 -0.67 6.27 -1.57
N THR A 41 -1.55 7.25 -1.33
CA THR A 41 -2.94 7.25 -1.81
C THR A 41 -3.34 8.57 -2.46
N ASP A 42 -2.36 9.40 -2.89
CA ASP A 42 -2.66 10.67 -3.55
C ASP A 42 -3.54 10.43 -4.79
N PRO A 43 -4.69 11.13 -4.93
CA PRO A 43 -5.56 10.97 -6.07
C PRO A 43 -4.91 11.21 -7.44
N GLN A 44 -3.85 12.02 -7.48
CA GLN A 44 -3.06 12.34 -8.66
C GLN A 44 -1.68 11.63 -8.64
N GLY A 45 -1.48 10.70 -7.71
CA GLY A 45 -0.22 10.00 -7.51
C GLY A 45 0.20 9.16 -8.72
N TRP A 46 1.48 9.28 -9.07
CA TRP A 46 2.17 8.33 -9.94
C TRP A 46 3.37 7.83 -9.18
N TYR A 47 3.38 6.56 -8.79
CA TYR A 47 4.50 5.97 -8.04
C TYR A 47 5.13 4.88 -8.89
N CYS A 48 6.42 5.04 -9.23
CA CYS A 48 7.09 4.24 -10.27
C CYS A 48 8.53 3.91 -9.88
N TYR A 49 9.12 2.93 -10.58
CA TYR A 49 10.56 2.62 -10.53
C TYR A 49 11.08 2.46 -9.09
N THR A 50 10.55 1.45 -8.41
CA THR A 50 10.87 1.21 -7.00
C THR A 50 12.24 0.55 -6.85
N ALA A 51 12.98 0.98 -5.82
CA ALA A 51 14.12 0.26 -5.28
C ALA A 51 13.92 0.11 -3.77
N ILE A 52 14.22 -1.07 -3.24
CA ILE A 52 13.92 -1.45 -1.86
C ILE A 52 15.19 -2.01 -1.24
N GLU A 53 15.55 -1.51 -0.06
CA GLU A 53 16.61 -2.05 0.79
C GLU A 53 16.07 -2.22 2.21
N PHE A 54 16.45 -3.31 2.88
CA PHE A 54 16.17 -3.51 4.31
C PHE A 54 17.41 -3.12 5.11
N ILE A 55 17.25 -2.20 6.06
CA ILE A 55 18.33 -1.74 6.94
C ILE A 55 17.84 -1.89 8.37
N ASP A 56 18.45 -2.81 9.11
CA ASP A 56 18.02 -3.22 10.45
C ASP A 56 16.51 -3.59 10.47
N ASP A 57 15.73 -2.93 11.31
CA ASP A 57 14.27 -3.09 11.44
C ASP A 57 13.47 -2.13 10.54
N HIS A 58 14.10 -1.54 9.52
CA HIS A 58 13.48 -0.58 8.62
C HIS A 58 13.54 -1.00 7.15
N VAL A 59 12.55 -0.51 6.40
CA VAL A 59 12.57 -0.50 4.94
C VAL A 59 13.01 0.89 4.49
N LEU A 60 13.97 0.92 3.57
CA LEU A 60 14.30 2.08 2.76
C LEU A 60 13.73 1.86 1.35
N LEU A 61 12.78 2.70 0.97
CA LEU A 61 12.06 2.61 -0.30
C LEU A 61 12.33 3.87 -1.12
N ALA A 62 12.99 3.71 -2.25
CA ALA A 62 13.12 4.76 -3.25
C ALA A 62 12.09 4.55 -4.37
N HIS A 63 11.53 5.64 -4.89
CA HIS A 63 10.63 5.62 -6.04
C HIS A 63 10.63 6.96 -6.76
N CYS A 64 10.31 6.94 -8.06
CA CYS A 64 10.02 8.16 -8.81
C CYS A 64 8.53 8.52 -8.66
N GLU A 65 8.23 9.82 -8.54
CA GLU A 65 6.85 10.31 -8.42
C GLU A 65 6.45 11.51 -9.29
N TYR A 66 5.15 11.83 -9.28
CA TYR A 66 4.48 12.91 -10.04
C TYR A 66 4.87 14.32 -9.54
N PRO A 67 4.89 15.38 -10.39
CA PRO A 67 4.59 15.42 -11.84
C PRO A 67 5.67 14.88 -12.78
N GLY A 68 5.27 14.09 -13.78
CA GLY A 68 6.14 13.75 -14.92
C GLY A 68 7.36 12.88 -14.59
N LEU A 69 7.34 12.11 -13.48
CA LEU A 69 8.45 11.25 -13.06
C LEU A 69 9.75 12.04 -12.80
N ASN A 70 9.63 13.31 -12.43
CA ASN A 70 10.76 14.23 -12.30
C ASN A 70 11.33 14.32 -10.87
N SER A 71 10.71 13.62 -9.92
CA SER A 71 11.11 13.62 -8.51
C SER A 71 11.51 12.20 -8.10
N LEU A 72 12.65 12.08 -7.44
CA LEU A 72 13.07 10.88 -6.71
C LEU A 72 12.76 11.09 -5.23
N GLN A 73 11.89 10.25 -4.68
CA GLN A 73 11.56 10.25 -3.26
C GLN A 73 12.22 9.05 -2.58
N ILE A 74 12.69 9.24 -1.36
CA ILE A 74 13.19 8.17 -0.48
C ILE A 74 12.35 8.18 0.79
N THR A 75 11.64 7.08 1.03
CA THR A 75 10.80 6.87 2.21
C THR A 75 11.45 5.83 3.11
N ARG A 76 11.55 6.13 4.41
CA ARG A 76 11.99 5.16 5.43
C ARG A 76 10.83 4.88 6.38
N PHE A 77 10.50 3.60 6.58
CA PHE A 77 9.48 3.19 7.55
C PHE A 77 9.89 1.90 8.28
N PRO A 78 9.49 1.70 9.54
CA PRO A 78 9.87 0.50 10.28
C PRO A 78 9.06 -0.71 9.80
N ILE A 79 9.67 -1.89 9.74
CA ILE A 79 9.02 -3.13 9.30
C ILE A 79 7.76 -3.42 10.14
N ARG A 80 7.81 -3.12 11.45
CA ARG A 80 6.66 -3.27 12.37
C ARG A 80 5.40 -2.51 11.92
N TRP A 81 5.55 -1.46 11.12
CA TRP A 81 4.41 -0.70 10.58
C TRP A 81 3.56 -1.55 9.63
N LEU A 82 4.15 -2.51 8.91
CA LEU A 82 3.39 -3.42 8.06
C LEU A 82 2.52 -4.39 8.88
N TYR A 83 2.98 -4.79 10.07
CA TYR A 83 2.26 -5.71 10.95
C TYR A 83 1.11 -5.08 11.74
N GLN A 84 0.98 -3.74 11.74
CA GLN A 84 -0.11 -3.08 12.45
C GLN A 84 -1.43 -3.31 11.71
N SER A 85 -2.42 -3.89 12.40
CA SER A 85 -3.78 -4.00 11.90
C SER A 85 -4.39 -2.61 11.68
N SER A 86 -4.98 -2.40 10.50
CA SER A 86 -5.96 -1.33 10.30
C SER A 86 -7.17 -1.62 11.19
N GLU A 87 -7.57 -0.71 12.06
CA GLU A 87 -8.80 -0.86 12.87
C GLU A 87 -10.06 -1.12 12.03
N VAL A 88 -10.00 -0.86 10.72
CA VAL A 88 -11.07 -1.09 9.74
C VAL A 88 -11.36 -2.58 9.51
N ASP A 89 -10.42 -3.49 9.80
CA ASP A 89 -10.63 -4.94 9.61
C ASP A 89 -11.40 -5.61 10.76
N ASN A 90 -11.69 -4.87 11.84
CA ASN A 90 -12.38 -5.38 13.04
C ASN A 90 -13.86 -4.98 13.16
N VAL A 91 -14.46 -4.38 12.12
CA VAL A 91 -15.90 -4.07 12.13
C VAL A 91 -16.68 -5.33 11.74
N ILE A 92 -17.03 -6.13 12.74
CA ILE A 92 -18.08 -7.15 12.61
C ILE A 92 -19.38 -6.44 12.21
N PRO A 93 -20.07 -6.83 11.13
CA PRO A 93 -21.41 -6.32 10.88
C PRO A 93 -22.33 -6.85 11.97
N VAL A 94 -22.74 -5.97 12.90
CA VAL A 94 -23.81 -6.26 13.83
C VAL A 94 -25.10 -6.33 13.00
N THR A 95 -25.55 -7.53 12.66
CA THR A 95 -26.91 -7.73 12.15
C THR A 95 -27.89 -7.31 13.25
N PRO A 96 -28.87 -6.43 12.97
CA PRO A 96 -29.96 -6.22 13.91
C PRO A 96 -30.71 -7.55 14.06
N ASN A 97 -30.83 -8.02 15.30
CA ASN A 97 -31.80 -9.05 15.66
C ASN A 97 -33.19 -8.47 15.37
N GLU A 98 -33.84 -8.92 14.29
CA GLU A 98 -35.29 -8.74 14.15
C GLU A 98 -35.98 -9.79 15.03
N SER A 99 -36.44 -9.32 16.18
CA SER A 99 -37.48 -10.00 16.95
C SER A 99 -38.50 -8.95 17.38
N GLN A 100 -39.54 -8.75 16.57
CA GLN A 100 -40.97 -8.71 16.94
C GLN A 100 -41.81 -8.91 15.69
#